data_AF-A0A447R671-F1
#
_entry.id   AF-A0A447R671-F1
#
_cell.length_a   1.000
_cell.length_b   1.000
_cell.length_c   1.000
_cell.angle_alpha   90.00
_cell.angle_beta   90.00
_cell.angle_gamma   90.00
#
_symmetry.space_group_name_H-M   'P 1'
#
loop_
_entity.id
_entity.type
_entity.pdbx_description
1 polymer ?
#
loop_
_entity_poly.entity_id
_entity_poly.type
_entity_poly.pdbx_seq_one_letter_code
_entity_poly.pdbx_strand_id
1 'polypeptide(L)'
;MRMGASDARTKHLIGTPVVTFNADATKAIVETNAMIIAENVRLNIGCTTHNRFYDMAEKRNGVWKLFHRQSIYDMGGFTFPLGIVDIDQETVAKYPREYAALAYLLDKSGFPVNRVFATRGSDLEKHMKEAGERWLAA
;
A
#
# COMPACT_ATOMS: atom_id res chain seq x y z
N MET A 1 0.72 -18.91 9.22
CA MET A 1 -0.52 -19.15 8.45
C MET A 1 -0.45 -18.34 7.15
N ARG A 2 -0.96 -18.83 6.01
CA ARG A 2 -1.06 -18.00 4.79
C ARG A 2 -2.32 -17.14 4.86
N MET A 3 -2.24 -15.87 4.47
CA MET A 3 -3.37 -14.91 4.54
C MET A 3 -4.61 -15.40 3.79
N GLY A 4 -4.45 -16.01 2.62
CA GLY A 4 -5.57 -16.55 1.83
C GLY A 4 -6.31 -17.74 2.45
N ALA A 5 -5.82 -18.29 3.57
CA ALA A 5 -6.51 -19.33 4.34
C ALA A 5 -7.04 -18.83 5.70
N SER A 6 -6.98 -17.51 5.93
CA SER A 6 -7.49 -16.86 7.14
C SER A 6 -8.90 -16.29 6.91
N ASP A 7 -9.50 -15.70 7.95
CA ASP A 7 -10.75 -14.96 7.86
C ASP A 7 -10.62 -13.62 7.09
N ALA A 8 -9.38 -13.20 6.79
CA ALA A 8 -9.11 -11.99 6.03
C ALA A 8 -9.31 -12.21 4.53
N ARG A 9 -10.07 -11.32 3.91
CA ARG A 9 -10.27 -11.24 2.46
C ARG A 9 -9.78 -9.87 1.99
N THR A 10 -9.08 -9.86 0.86
CA THR A 10 -8.50 -8.63 0.30
C THR A 10 -8.71 -8.57 -1.20
N LYS A 11 -9.00 -7.39 -1.71
CA LYS A 11 -9.01 -7.06 -3.14
C LYS A 11 -8.19 -5.80 -3.36
N HIS A 12 -7.30 -5.85 -4.35
CA HIS A 12 -6.58 -4.68 -4.81
C HIS A 12 -7.24 -4.21 -6.11
N LEU A 13 -7.85 -3.03 -6.11
CA LEU A 13 -8.19 -2.35 -7.35
C LEU A 13 -6.97 -1.57 -7.81
N ILE A 14 -6.47 -1.90 -8.99
CA ILE A 14 -5.29 -1.27 -9.59
C ILE A 14 -5.77 -0.32 -10.68
N GLY A 15 -5.41 0.95 -10.57
CA GLY A 15 -5.72 1.98 -11.56
C GLY A 15 -4.72 2.00 -12.72
N THR A 16 -4.93 2.93 -13.65
CA THR A 16 -4.00 3.18 -14.75
C THR A 16 -2.73 3.85 -14.23
N PRO A 17 -1.52 3.35 -14.57
CA PRO A 17 -0.28 3.96 -14.15
C PRO A 17 0.05 5.23 -14.96
N VAL A 18 0.75 6.16 -14.33
CA VAL A 18 1.57 7.19 -14.99
C VAL A 18 3.00 6.67 -15.06
N VAL A 19 3.63 6.73 -16.23
CA VAL A 19 4.95 6.15 -16.47
C VAL A 19 5.92 7.22 -16.96
N THR A 20 7.06 7.34 -16.27
CA THR A 20 8.16 8.24 -16.63
C THR A 20 9.39 7.41 -16.96
N PHE A 21 9.83 7.44 -18.21
CA PHE A 21 11.02 6.73 -18.68
C PHE A 21 12.28 7.58 -18.53
N ASN A 22 13.44 6.91 -18.40
CA ASN A 22 14.73 7.55 -18.66
C ASN A 22 14.99 7.68 -20.18
N ALA A 23 16.08 8.37 -20.55
CA ALA A 23 16.34 8.74 -21.94
C ALA A 23 16.48 7.56 -22.92
N ASP A 24 17.01 6.42 -22.46
CA ASP A 24 17.22 5.21 -23.27
C ASP A 24 16.07 4.17 -23.14
N ALA A 25 15.01 4.51 -22.40
CA ALA A 25 13.87 3.65 -22.13
C ALA A 25 14.24 2.27 -21.55
N THR A 26 15.30 2.21 -20.73
CA THR A 26 15.71 1.00 -19.98
C THR A 26 15.24 1.02 -18.53
N LYS A 27 14.86 2.18 -17.99
CA LYS A 27 14.28 2.36 -16.66
C LYS A 27 12.99 3.17 -16.73
N ALA A 28 12.11 2.94 -15.77
CA ALA A 28 10.89 3.69 -15.61
C ALA A 28 10.50 3.82 -14.15
N ILE A 29 9.97 4.98 -13.79
CA ILE A 29 9.14 5.16 -12.59
C ILE A 29 7.69 4.95 -13.03
N VAL A 30 6.98 4.07 -12.32
CA VAL A 30 5.59 3.68 -12.60
C VAL A 30 4.75 4.02 -11.38
N GLU A 31 4.05 5.15 -11.43
CA GLU A 31 3.16 5.59 -10.36
C GLU A 31 1.73 5.10 -10.62
N THR A 32 1.22 4.23 -9.75
CA THR A 32 -0.10 3.59 -9.94
C THR A 32 -1.00 3.84 -8.75
N ASN A 33 -2.13 4.49 -8.96
CA ASN A 33 -3.16 4.57 -7.93
C ASN A 33 -3.75 3.18 -7.67
N ALA A 34 -3.94 2.84 -6.40
CA ALA A 34 -4.55 1.59 -5.98
C ALA A 34 -5.50 1.80 -4.80
N MET A 35 -6.46 0.89 -4.66
CA MET A 35 -7.29 0.76 -3.47
C MET A 35 -7.19 -0.65 -2.94
N ILE A 36 -6.92 -0.76 -1.64
CA ILE A 36 -6.97 -2.00 -0.88
C ILE A 36 -8.32 -2.04 -0.18
N ILE A 37 -9.16 -2.98 -0.59
CA ILE A 37 -10.45 -3.27 0.02
C ILE A 37 -10.25 -4.56 0.79
N ALA A 38 -10.45 -4.53 2.10
CA ALA A 38 -10.26 -5.70 2.95
C ALA A 38 -11.39 -5.87 3.94
N GLU A 39 -11.64 -7.12 4.33
CA GLU A 39 -12.55 -7.49 5.41
C GLU A 39 -11.98 -8.66 6.21
N ASN A 40 -12.35 -8.73 7.49
CA ASN A 40 -12.22 -9.93 8.29
C ASN A 40 -13.63 -10.39 8.66
N VAL A 41 -14.03 -11.55 8.13
CA VAL A 41 -15.42 -12.03 8.25
C VAL A 41 -15.79 -12.44 9.67
N ARG A 42 -14.83 -12.94 10.44
CA ARG A 42 -15.08 -13.37 11.83
C ARG A 42 -15.23 -12.18 12.76
N LEU A 43 -14.50 -11.09 12.49
CA LEU A 43 -14.55 -9.86 13.27
C LEU A 43 -15.63 -8.88 12.80
N ASN A 44 -16.28 -9.16 11.66
CA ASN A 44 -17.28 -8.29 11.04
C ASN A 44 -16.78 -6.84 10.85
N ILE A 45 -15.53 -6.70 10.43
CA ILE A 45 -14.88 -5.41 10.20
C ILE A 45 -14.25 -5.41 8.82
N GLY A 46 -14.38 -4.28 8.12
CA GLY A 46 -13.68 -4.03 6.87
C GLY A 46 -12.90 -2.73 6.89
N CYS A 47 -12.18 -2.50 5.81
CA CYS A 47 -11.56 -1.22 5.52
C CYS A 47 -11.41 -1.01 4.01
N THR A 48 -11.39 0.26 3.62
CA THR A 48 -10.90 0.69 2.31
C THR A 48 -9.74 1.64 2.53
N THR A 49 -8.63 1.39 1.86
CA THR A 49 -7.41 2.22 1.95
C THR A 49 -6.92 2.55 0.55
N HIS A 50 -6.69 3.83 0.29
CA HIS A 50 -6.16 4.37 -0.97
C HIS A 50 -4.66 4.53 -0.84
N ASN A 51 -3.94 4.08 -1.85
CA ASN A 51 -2.49 4.20 -1.92
C ASN A 51 -2.01 4.45 -3.35
N ARG A 52 -0.77 4.90 -3.46
CA ARG A 52 -0.01 4.98 -4.71
C ARG A 52 1.13 3.99 -4.63
N PHE A 53 1.20 3.06 -5.59
CA PHE A 53 2.45 2.36 -5.85
C PHE A 53 3.41 3.33 -6.51
N TYR A 54 4.61 3.42 -5.96
CA TYR A 54 5.73 4.14 -6.53
C TYR A 54 6.78 3.10 -6.91
N ASP A 55 6.66 2.57 -8.12
CA ASP A 55 7.43 1.45 -8.60
C ASP A 55 8.62 1.93 -9.44
N MET A 56 9.79 1.35 -9.19
CA MET A 56 10.97 1.45 -10.06
C MET A 56 11.06 0.18 -10.90
N ALA A 57 10.92 0.30 -12.21
CA ALA A 57 10.94 -0.82 -13.15
C ALA A 57 12.12 -0.69 -14.12
N GLU A 58 12.82 -1.79 -14.39
CA GLU A 58 13.95 -1.79 -15.32
C GLU A 58 13.84 -2.92 -16.35
N LYS A 59 14.41 -2.69 -17.52
CA LYS A 59 14.41 -3.60 -18.64
C LYS A 59 15.70 -4.42 -18.62
N ARG A 60 15.57 -5.71 -18.34
CA ARG A 60 16.69 -6.67 -18.31
C ARG A 60 16.54 -7.63 -19.49
N ASN A 61 17.52 -7.64 -20.40
CA ASN A 61 17.48 -8.50 -21.61
C ASN A 61 16.17 -8.36 -22.40
N GLY A 62 15.72 -7.12 -22.59
CA GLY A 62 14.46 -6.82 -23.30
C GLY A 62 13.17 -7.00 -22.50
N VAL A 63 13.23 -7.53 -21.27
CA VAL A 63 12.06 -7.82 -20.42
C VAL A 63 11.99 -6.86 -19.24
N TRP A 64 10.83 -6.22 -19.06
CA TRP A 64 10.58 -5.38 -17.89
C TRP A 64 10.43 -6.21 -16.60
N LYS A 65 11.11 -5.77 -15.55
CA LYS A 65 11.03 -6.32 -14.21
C LYS A 65 10.85 -5.18 -13.21
N LEU A 66 10.15 -5.47 -12.13
CA LEU A 66 10.04 -4.57 -11.00
C LEU A 66 11.37 -4.61 -10.23
N PHE A 67 12.16 -3.54 -10.32
CA PHE A 67 13.39 -3.39 -9.56
C PHE A 67 13.06 -3.15 -8.08
N HIS A 68 12.09 -2.28 -7.81
CA HIS A 68 11.64 -1.99 -6.46
C HIS A 68 10.18 -1.54 -6.46
N ARG A 69 9.40 -2.02 -5.47
CA ARG A 69 8.02 -1.58 -5.23
C ARG A 69 7.89 -0.96 -3.87
N GLN A 70 7.31 0.23 -3.85
CA GLN A 70 6.99 0.96 -2.65
C GLN A 70 5.55 1.44 -2.71
N SER A 71 4.99 1.75 -1.56
CA SER A 71 3.62 2.23 -1.44
C SER A 71 3.59 3.48 -0.58
N ILE A 72 2.83 4.47 -1.03
CA ILE A 72 2.50 5.69 -0.30
C ILE A 72 1.01 5.61 0.01
N TYR A 73 0.64 5.62 1.29
CA TYR A 73 -0.75 5.56 1.72
C TYR A 73 -1.33 6.96 1.82
N ASP A 74 -2.46 7.19 1.15
CA ASP A 74 -3.04 8.53 1.04
C ASP A 74 -4.15 8.77 2.07
N MET A 75 -5.07 7.80 2.21
CA MET A 75 -6.19 7.86 3.12
C MET A 75 -6.86 6.49 3.25
N GLY A 76 -7.57 6.27 4.35
CA GLY A 76 -8.33 5.05 4.55
C GLY A 76 -9.31 5.17 5.71
N GLY A 77 -10.18 4.18 5.81
CA GLY A 77 -11.18 4.13 6.87
C GLY A 77 -11.76 2.74 7.06
N PHE A 78 -12.35 2.51 8.23
CA PHE A 78 -13.11 1.30 8.52
C PHE A 78 -14.41 1.29 7.73
N THR A 79 -14.84 0.08 7.39
CA THR A 79 -16.17 -0.22 6.87
C THR A 79 -16.80 -1.27 7.76
N PHE A 80 -18.13 -1.28 7.82
CA PHE A 80 -18.91 -2.09 8.76
C PHE A 80 -20.02 -2.83 8.00
N PRO A 81 -19.68 -3.92 7.27
CA PRO A 81 -20.60 -4.54 6.32
C PRO A 81 -21.92 -5.02 6.94
N LEU A 82 -21.89 -5.49 8.20
CA LEU A 82 -23.07 -5.98 8.93
C LEU A 82 -23.37 -5.17 10.21
N GLY A 83 -22.97 -3.90 10.26
CA GLY A 83 -23.19 -3.02 11.41
C GLY A 83 -21.92 -2.66 12.18
N ILE A 84 -21.97 -1.55 12.92
CA ILE A 84 -20.82 -0.97 13.63
C ILE A 84 -20.28 -1.97 14.66
N VAL A 85 -18.96 -2.13 14.68
CA VAL A 85 -18.23 -2.87 15.72
C VAL A 85 -17.28 -1.94 16.45
N ASP A 86 -17.03 -2.23 17.73
CA ASP A 86 -16.07 -1.45 18.52
C ASP A 86 -14.65 -1.63 18.01
N ILE A 87 -13.93 -0.51 17.93
CA ILE A 87 -12.55 -0.45 17.50
C ILE A 87 -11.65 -0.21 18.70
N ASP A 88 -10.72 -1.13 18.94
CA ASP A 88 -9.68 -0.96 19.96
C ASP A 88 -8.75 0.21 19.57
N GLN A 89 -8.96 1.34 20.25
CA GLN A 89 -8.28 2.59 19.97
C GLN A 89 -6.78 2.53 20.27
N GLU A 90 -6.36 1.75 21.26
CA GLU A 90 -4.93 1.60 21.60
C GLU A 90 -4.18 0.89 20.48
N THR A 91 -4.80 -0.10 19.84
CA THR A 91 -4.20 -0.78 18.67
C THR A 91 -4.18 0.14 17.45
N VAL A 92 -5.26 0.85 17.15
CA VAL A 92 -5.31 1.77 15.99
C VAL A 92 -4.30 2.90 16.11
N ALA A 93 -4.14 3.48 17.30
CA ALA A 93 -3.26 4.63 17.54
C ALA A 93 -1.77 4.34 17.29
N LYS A 94 -1.37 3.06 17.17
CA LYS A 94 0.01 2.65 16.82
C LYS A 94 0.37 2.97 15.37
N TYR A 95 -0.61 3.21 14.52
CA TYR A 95 -0.43 3.32 13.07
C TYR A 95 -0.75 4.73 12.56
N PRO A 96 -0.01 5.24 11.55
CA PRO A 96 -0.37 6.46 10.85
C PRO A 96 -1.80 6.42 10.31
N ARG A 97 -2.47 7.57 10.45
CA ARG A 97 -3.90 7.73 10.19
C ARG A 97 -4.32 7.23 8.81
N GLU A 98 -3.49 7.43 7.81
CA GLU A 98 -3.76 7.17 6.39
C GLU A 98 -3.97 5.69 6.08
N TYR A 99 -3.41 4.80 6.91
CA TYR A 99 -3.55 3.34 6.74
C TYR A 99 -3.90 2.61 8.05
N ALA A 100 -4.26 3.33 9.10
CA ALA A 100 -4.52 2.74 10.41
C ALA A 100 -5.62 1.68 10.39
N ALA A 101 -6.67 1.89 9.59
CA ALA A 101 -7.76 0.91 9.44
C ALA A 101 -7.28 -0.42 8.83
N LEU A 102 -6.44 -0.36 7.78
CA LEU A 102 -5.83 -1.53 7.17
C LEU A 102 -4.85 -2.23 8.12
N ALA A 103 -3.98 -1.46 8.77
CA ALA A 103 -3.01 -2.01 9.71
C ALA A 103 -3.70 -2.69 10.89
N TYR A 104 -4.75 -2.09 11.45
CA TYR A 104 -5.58 -2.71 12.49
C TYR A 104 -6.21 -4.01 12.03
N LEU A 105 -6.83 -4.02 10.84
CA LEU A 105 -7.46 -5.22 10.30
C LEU A 105 -6.43 -6.34 10.12
N LEU A 106 -5.26 -6.03 9.60
CA LEU A 106 -4.16 -6.99 9.43
C LEU A 106 -3.64 -7.50 10.77
N ASP A 107 -3.42 -6.63 11.75
CA ASP A 107 -2.97 -6.99 13.11
C ASP A 107 -3.97 -7.96 13.77
N LYS A 108 -5.26 -7.60 13.82
CA LYS A 108 -6.31 -8.49 14.37
C LYS A 108 -6.52 -9.77 13.55
N SER A 109 -6.01 -9.82 12.32
CA SER A 109 -5.98 -11.02 11.47
C SER A 109 -4.70 -11.85 11.61
N GLY A 110 -3.77 -11.46 12.48
CA GLY A 110 -2.50 -12.18 12.72
C GLY A 110 -1.37 -11.81 11.75
N PHE A 111 -1.46 -10.67 11.08
CA PHE A 111 -0.48 -10.16 10.11
C PHE A 111 -0.01 -8.74 10.49
N PRO A 112 0.60 -8.53 11.66
CA PRO A 112 0.93 -7.20 12.16
C PRO A 112 1.89 -6.46 11.22
N VAL A 113 1.64 -5.15 11.08
CA VAL A 113 2.50 -4.25 10.31
C VAL A 113 3.68 -3.83 11.18
N ASN A 114 4.87 -4.35 10.86
CA ASN A 114 6.09 -4.17 11.68
C ASN A 114 7.02 -3.04 11.22
N ARG A 115 6.53 -2.16 10.34
CA ARG A 115 7.29 -1.00 9.86
C ARG A 115 6.36 0.17 9.53
N VAL A 116 6.92 1.36 9.52
CA VAL A 116 6.23 2.56 9.05
C VAL A 116 6.37 2.66 7.53
N PHE A 117 5.25 2.83 6.85
CA PHE A 117 5.20 3.13 5.41
C PHE A 117 5.03 4.63 5.17
N ALA A 118 5.44 5.09 3.99
CA ALA A 118 5.20 6.46 3.56
C ALA A 118 3.70 6.77 3.52
N THR A 119 3.35 7.96 4.00
CA THR A 119 2.01 8.53 3.89
C THR A 119 2.05 9.81 3.08
N ARG A 120 0.89 10.26 2.59
CA ARG A 120 0.77 11.49 1.80
C ARG A 120 1.40 12.68 2.51
N GLY A 121 2.41 13.28 1.88
CA GLY A 121 3.12 14.46 2.39
C GLY A 121 4.15 14.17 3.49
N SER A 122 4.33 12.90 3.89
CA SER A 122 5.37 12.52 4.86
C SER A 122 6.78 12.71 4.31
N ASP A 123 7.76 12.87 5.19
CA ASP A 123 9.17 12.91 4.78
C ASP A 123 9.63 11.58 4.17
N LEU A 124 9.02 10.46 4.55
CA LEU A 124 9.22 9.17 3.88
C LEU A 124 8.78 9.21 2.41
N GLU A 125 7.66 9.85 2.07
CA GLU A 125 7.26 10.05 0.66
C GLU A 125 8.31 10.89 -0.08
N LYS A 126 8.77 12.00 0.51
CA LYS A 126 9.75 12.89 -0.13
C LYS A 126 11.05 12.14 -0.44
N HIS A 127 11.65 11.50 0.56
CA HIS A 127 12.88 10.73 0.39
C HIS A 127 12.71 9.58 -0.61
N MET A 128 11.56 8.91 -0.60
CA MET A 128 11.24 7.84 -1.54
C MET A 128 11.24 8.33 -2.99
N LYS A 129 10.61 9.48 -3.25
CA LYS A 129 10.55 10.09 -4.58
C LYS A 129 11.92 10.59 -5.05
N GLU A 130 12.64 11.29 -4.19
CA GLU A 130 13.99 11.75 -4.50
C GLU A 130 14.95 10.59 -4.80
N ALA A 131 14.84 9.47 -4.07
CA ALA A 131 15.64 8.28 -4.34
C ALA A 131 15.27 7.63 -5.69
N GLY A 132 13.98 7.61 -6.04
CA GLY A 132 13.50 7.13 -7.33
C GLY A 132 14.00 7.97 -8.50
N GLU A 133 13.92 9.30 -8.38
CA GLU A 133 14.42 10.24 -9.39
C GLU A 133 15.92 10.09 -9.61
N ARG A 134 16.71 10.01 -8.53
CA ARG A 134 18.16 9.74 -8.62
C ARG A 134 18.46 8.41 -9.30
N TRP A 135 17.69 7.36 -9.01
CA TRP A 135 17.87 6.05 -9.63
C TRP A 135 17.49 6.03 -11.12
N LEU A 136 16.45 6.78 -11.50
CA LEU A 136 15.99 6.89 -12.89
C LEU A 136 17.00 7.64 -13.76
N ALA A 137 17.67 8.65 -13.21
CA ALA A 137 18.66 9.47 -13.91
C ALA A 137 20.06 8.82 -14.01
N ALA A 138 20.36 7.83 -13.16
CA ALA A 138 21.61 7.06 -13.18
C ALA A 138 21.67 6.08 -14.36
#